data_AF-A0A960DJF1-F1
#
_entry.id   AF-A0A960DJF1-F1
#
_cell.length_a   1.000
_cell.length_b   1.000
_cell.length_c   1.000
_cell.angle_alpha   90.00
_cell.angle_beta   90.00
_cell.angle_gamma   90.00
#
_symmetry.space_group_name_H-M   'P 1'
#
loop_
_entity.id
_entity.type
_entity.pdbx_description
1 polymer ?
#
loop_
_entity_poly.entity_id
_entity_poly.type
_entity_poly.pdbx_seq_one_letter_code
_entity_poly.pdbx_strand_id
1 'polypeptide(L)' 'DTITGSASSGKIGDGKIWVSSIDRLVRIRTGEEGADAI' A
#
# COMPACT_ATOMS: atom_id res chain seq x y z
N ASP A 1 2.96 -3.94 -10.04
CA ASP A 1 2.51 -3.66 -11.42
C ASP A 1 1.07 -3.22 -11.55
N THR A 2 0.13 -3.76 -10.77
CA THR A 2 -1.31 -3.43 -10.90
C THR A 2 -1.60 -1.93 -10.80
N ILE A 3 -1.17 -1.27 -9.73
CA ILE A 3 -1.45 0.17 -9.51
C ILE A 3 -0.80 1.01 -10.62
N THR A 4 0.50 0.84 -10.86
CA THR A 4 1.24 1.56 -11.91
C THR A 4 0.66 1.34 -13.30
N GLY A 5 0.34 0.10 -13.66
CA GLY A 5 -0.22 -0.23 -14.97
C GLY A 5 -1.61 0.35 -15.17
N SER A 6 -2.46 0.33 -14.13
CA SER A 6 -3.81 0.91 -14.19
C SER A 6 -3.81 2.45 -14.25
N ALA A 7 -2.81 3.09 -13.65
CA ALA A 7 -2.73 4.56 -13.55
C ALA A 7 -1.94 5.22 -14.70
N SER A 8 -1.10 4.47 -15.42
CA SER A 8 -0.24 5.00 -16.49
C SER A 8 -1.06 5.40 -17.72
N SER A 9 -1.03 6.68 -18.08
CA SER A 9 -1.58 7.20 -19.34
C SER A 9 -0.51 7.41 -20.42
N GLY A 10 0.77 7.30 -20.03
CA GLY A 10 1.92 7.56 -20.91
C GLY A 10 2.20 9.05 -21.11
N LYS A 11 1.54 9.93 -20.34
CA LYS A 11 1.73 11.38 -20.40
C LYS A 11 2.40 11.88 -19.12
N ILE A 12 3.03 13.05 -19.21
CA ILE A 12 3.55 13.72 -18.01
C ILE A 12 2.37 14.02 -17.09
N GLY A 13 2.47 13.57 -15.83
CA GLY A 13 1.44 13.80 -14.83
C GLY A 13 0.76 12.53 -14.28
N ASP A 14 1.17 11.33 -14.71
CA ASP A 14 0.62 10.04 -14.22
C ASP A 14 0.77 9.81 -12.70
N GLY A 15 1.52 10.69 -12.03
CA GLY A 15 1.62 10.71 -10.57
C GLY A 15 2.88 10.01 -10.07
N LYS A 16 2.87 9.68 -8.77
CA LYS A 16 3.98 9.03 -8.05
C LYS A 16 3.39 8.05 -7.05
N ILE A 17 4.14 6.98 -6.79
CA ILE A 17 3.85 6.03 -5.73
C ILE A 17 4.97 6.17 -4.70
N TRP A 18 4.60 6.33 -3.45
CA TRP A 18 5.52 6.35 -2.33
C TRP A 18 5.24 5.15 -1.44
N VAL A 19 6.29 4.57 -0.89
CA VAL A 19 6.21 3.52 0.10
C VAL A 19 6.87 4.05 1.37
N SER A 20 6.15 3.93 2.49
CA SER A 20 6.66 4.25 3.81
C SER A 20 6.62 2.99 4.66
N SER A 21 7.56 2.87 5.60
CA SER A 21 7.52 1.80 6.59
C SER A 21 6.36 2.01 7.56
N ILE A 22 5.77 0.90 8.01
CA ILE A 22 4.80 0.90 9.10
C ILE A 22 5.45 0.20 10.29
N ASP A 23 5.50 0.89 11.43
CA ASP A 23 6.15 0.37 12.63
C ASP A 23 5.26 -0.60 13.42
N ARG A 24 3.93 -0.44 13.35
CA ARG A 24 2.97 -1.29 14.06
C ARG A 24 1.66 -1.45 13.29
N LEU A 25 1.16 -2.68 13.25
CA LEU A 25 -0.11 -3.04 12.61
C LEU A 25 -0.89 -3.98 13.55
N VAL A 26 -2.18 -3.69 13.75
CA VAL A 26 -3.05 -4.43 14.68
C VAL A 26 -4.42 -4.65 14.03
N ARG A 27 -4.94 -5.88 14.04
CA ARG A 27 -6.29 -6.18 13.53
C ARG A 27 -7.32 -6.02 14.64
N ILE A 28 -8.15 -4.99 14.56
CA ILE A 28 -9.13 -4.63 15.61
C ILE A 28 -10.05 -5.79 16.01
N ARG A 29 -10.49 -6.62 15.05
CA ARG A 29 -11.45 -7.71 15.31
C ARG A 29 -10.86 -8.88 16.10
N THR A 30 -9.57 -9.17 15.96
CA THR A 30 -8.92 -10.36 16.53
C THR A 30 -7.84 -10.03 17.56
N GLY A 31 -7.30 -8.81 17.54
CA GLY A 31 -6.17 -8.39 18.37
C GLY A 31 -4.81 -8.89 17.86
N GLU A 32 -4.76 -9.54 16.69
CA GLU A 32 -3.51 -9.95 16.06
C GLU A 32 -2.61 -8.73 15.76
N GLU A 33 -1.29 -8.93 15.75
CA GLU A 33 -0.30 -7.89 15.47
C GLU A 33 0.64 -8.30 14.32
N GLY A 34 1.28 -7.31 13.68
CA GLY A 34 2.30 -7.56 12.67
C GLY A 34 1.76 -8.31 11.44
N ALA A 35 2.48 -9.33 10.98
CA ALA A 35 2.09 -10.11 9.79
C ALA A 35 0.79 -10.90 10.00
N ASP A 36 0.50 -11.35 11.22
CA ASP A 36 -0.70 -12.11 11.54
C ASP A 36 -1.98 -11.26 11.44
N ALA A 37 -1.83 -9.93 11.49
CA ALA A 37 -2.92 -8.98 11.36
C ALA A 37 -3.25 -8.57 9.92
N ILE A 38 -2.53 -9.09 8.93
CA ILE A 38 -2.81 -8.89 7.49
C ILE A 38 -3.90 -9.88 7.07
#